data_AF-A0A8T1S0S9-F1
#
_entry.id   AF-A0A8T1S0S9-F1
#
_cell.length_a   1.000
_cell.length_b   1.000
_cell.length_c   1.000
_cell.angle_alpha   90.00
_cell.angle_beta   90.00
_cell.angle_gamma   90.00
#
_symmetry.space_group_name_H-M   'P 1'
#
loop_
_entity.id
_entity.type
_entity.pdbx_description
1 polymer ?
#
loop_
_entity_poly.entity_id
_entity_poly.type
_entity_poly.pdbx_seq_one_letter_code
_entity_poly.pdbx_strand_id
1 'polypeptide(L)'
;QAASCGTNEQCRVESGVLGCHATGCGKCVVSGDPHYLTFDGRAFDFQGTCTYSLARVCSSDTGLANFSVVVENESYGNGQVSVARMVVVSVHGYTITMERGRKWKVTVDGELYTLPLAMNDGKLQINQEGNNIIVQSASGLKVLYDTSYYVLVSIPSSYKGHMCGLCGNFNGDKNDDFLLPSGKSARNADEFGASWKVPVDGATCADGCGERCPVCDAAKTAPYQVESSCGLIKATSGPFKYCHSLVSPAEYFNHCLYDMCAANGAREILCQSVQAYVAACQAAGGTISAWRTASFCPFTCPANSHYELCTRSCDFTCAGLSTPAQCTAKCFEGCQCEAGYAFNGETCTSMEGCGCVRDGRYIKAGESIISSACSEKCTCQAAGGLVCEPHSCPDKEICALQDGVRGCVKQEGQCTLLPGAQLTSFDGASGGDLHSGAYELASLCNASAPSWFRVVVDVRACSDGAAMAGTTTYIFFRDAFIAVKRNKETWVNGRLVQLPANVSDGVSVRESQGGVAVVQASGMQVLFRPSGEVTVRVGESLANKLCASCGNFNGDISDDLQLPSGKVAGNIAEVIDAWKARDFSGCDV
;
A
#
# COMPACT_ATOMS: atom_id res chain seq x y z
N GLN A 1 -8.37 32.19 -37.00
CA GLN A 1 -8.07 30.91 -37.68
C GLN A 1 -9.22 29.98 -37.36
N ALA A 2 -9.85 29.34 -38.36
CA ALA A 2 -10.90 28.36 -38.09
C ALA A 2 -10.22 27.09 -37.54
N ALA A 3 -10.52 26.71 -36.30
CA ALA A 3 -10.06 25.47 -35.70
C ALA A 3 -11.26 24.51 -35.61
N SER A 4 -11.08 23.28 -36.11
CA SER A 4 -12.07 22.20 -35.99
C SER A 4 -11.68 21.30 -34.81
N CYS A 5 -12.68 20.84 -34.05
CA CYS A 5 -12.46 19.86 -32.99
C CYS A 5 -12.11 18.47 -33.56
N GLY A 6 -11.47 17.63 -32.73
CA GLY A 6 -11.19 16.25 -33.10
C GLY A 6 -12.45 15.42 -33.33
N THR A 7 -12.29 14.24 -33.94
CA THR A 7 -13.39 13.33 -34.35
C THR A 7 -14.35 12.96 -33.21
N ASN A 8 -13.89 12.95 -31.96
CA ASN A 8 -14.67 12.59 -30.77
C ASN A 8 -14.89 13.75 -29.80
N GLU A 9 -14.82 14.97 -30.32
CA GLU A 9 -14.97 16.21 -29.59
C GLU A 9 -16.01 17.12 -30.26
N GLN A 10 -16.62 17.99 -29.47
CA GLN A 10 -17.56 18.99 -29.93
C GLN A 10 -17.14 20.36 -29.42
N CYS A 11 -17.25 21.38 -30.28
CA CYS A 11 -17.08 22.77 -29.87
C CYS A 11 -18.27 23.19 -29.01
N ARG A 12 -18.05 23.37 -27.71
CA ARG A 12 -19.07 23.82 -26.77
C ARG A 12 -18.47 24.67 -25.65
N VAL A 13 -19.32 25.36 -24.90
CA VAL A 13 -18.93 26.04 -23.67
C VAL A 13 -19.10 25.07 -22.52
N GLU A 14 -18.02 24.76 -21.81
CA GLU A 14 -18.02 23.95 -20.60
C GLU A 14 -17.36 24.75 -19.47
N SER A 15 -18.06 24.88 -18.33
CA SER A 15 -17.62 25.74 -17.20
C SER A 15 -17.23 27.17 -17.60
N GLY A 16 -17.94 27.75 -18.57
CA GLY A 16 -17.70 29.12 -19.06
C GLY A 16 -16.57 29.25 -20.09
N VAL A 17 -15.91 28.16 -20.48
CA VAL A 17 -14.82 28.15 -21.46
C VAL A 17 -15.27 27.53 -22.78
N LEU A 18 -15.20 28.29 -23.87
CA LEU A 18 -15.40 27.79 -25.23
C LEU A 18 -14.18 26.97 -25.66
N GLY A 19 -14.39 25.71 -26.02
CA GLY A 19 -13.32 24.83 -26.48
C GLY A 19 -13.85 23.56 -27.11
N CYS A 20 -12.92 22.70 -27.54
CA CYS A 20 -13.22 21.35 -27.97
C CYS A 20 -13.28 20.45 -26.74
N HIS A 21 -14.45 19.85 -26.51
CA HIS A 21 -14.70 19.00 -25.36
C HIS A 21 -15.17 17.64 -25.82
N ALA A 22 -14.75 16.59 -25.12
CA ALA A 22 -15.14 15.23 -25.42
C ALA A 22 -16.68 15.06 -25.43
N THR A 23 -17.19 14.34 -26.42
CA THR A 23 -18.64 14.06 -26.54
C THR A 23 -19.15 13.07 -25.50
N GLY A 24 -18.25 12.30 -24.87
CA GLY A 24 -18.59 11.38 -23.79
C GLY A 24 -17.35 10.79 -23.12
N CYS A 25 -17.55 9.72 -22.34
CA CYS A 25 -16.48 8.97 -21.69
C CYS A 25 -16.65 7.46 -21.93
N GLY A 26 -15.53 6.75 -22.10
CA GLY A 26 -15.46 5.30 -21.97
C GLY A 26 -15.33 4.91 -20.51
N LYS A 27 -15.90 3.76 -20.12
CA LYS A 27 -15.85 3.24 -18.75
C LYS A 27 -15.33 1.80 -18.74
N CYS A 28 -14.29 1.55 -17.96
CA CYS A 28 -13.79 0.22 -17.67
C CYS A 28 -14.00 -0.10 -16.19
N VAL A 29 -14.43 -1.32 -15.89
CA VAL A 29 -14.78 -1.75 -14.53
C VAL A 29 -13.97 -2.98 -14.16
N VAL A 30 -13.54 -3.00 -12.91
CA VAL A 30 -13.07 -4.20 -12.21
C VAL A 30 -13.94 -4.36 -10.96
N SER A 31 -14.59 -5.51 -10.79
CA SER A 31 -15.47 -5.78 -9.65
C SER A 31 -15.19 -7.16 -9.08
N GLY A 32 -14.90 -7.23 -7.78
CA GLY A 32 -14.57 -8.47 -7.10
C GLY A 32 -13.24 -9.12 -7.50
N ASP A 33 -12.69 -8.77 -8.67
CA ASP A 33 -11.59 -9.46 -9.37
C ASP A 33 -11.70 -10.99 -9.20
N PRO A 34 -12.56 -11.58 -10.05
CA PRO A 34 -12.04 -11.75 -11.40
C PRO A 34 -12.75 -10.97 -12.47
N HIS A 35 -13.79 -10.19 -12.16
CA HIS A 35 -14.69 -9.67 -13.20
C HIS A 35 -14.23 -8.34 -13.80
N TYR A 36 -14.10 -8.30 -15.12
CA TYR A 36 -13.71 -7.13 -15.90
C TYR A 36 -14.80 -6.76 -16.91
N LEU A 37 -14.99 -5.46 -17.14
CA LEU A 37 -15.75 -4.92 -18.26
C LEU A 37 -14.90 -3.87 -18.97
N THR A 38 -14.56 -4.13 -20.24
CA THR A 38 -13.75 -3.22 -21.06
C THR A 38 -14.48 -1.92 -21.40
N PHE A 39 -13.74 -0.95 -21.95
CA PHE A 39 -14.32 0.32 -22.40
C PHE A 39 -15.43 0.16 -23.45
N ASP A 40 -15.37 -0.91 -24.26
CA ASP A 40 -16.33 -1.21 -25.32
C ASP A 40 -17.41 -2.22 -24.88
N GLY A 41 -17.38 -2.65 -23.61
CA GLY A 41 -18.41 -3.48 -22.98
C GLY A 41 -18.21 -4.98 -23.15
N ARG A 42 -16.99 -5.44 -23.42
CA ARG A 42 -16.63 -6.86 -23.35
C ARG A 42 -16.47 -7.27 -21.87
N ALA A 43 -17.30 -8.19 -21.42
CA ALA A 43 -17.17 -8.79 -20.09
C ALA A 43 -16.26 -10.03 -20.15
N PHE A 44 -15.43 -10.21 -19.14
CA PHE A 44 -14.61 -11.42 -18.97
C PHE A 44 -14.11 -11.60 -17.54
N ASP A 45 -13.73 -12.84 -17.23
CA ASP A 45 -13.20 -13.21 -15.92
C ASP A 45 -11.71 -13.56 -16.05
N PHE A 46 -10.90 -13.10 -15.09
CA PHE A 46 -9.47 -13.41 -15.03
C PHE A 46 -8.98 -13.45 -13.57
N GLN A 47 -8.49 -14.61 -13.13
CA GLN A 47 -8.17 -14.91 -11.72
C GLN A 47 -6.68 -14.77 -11.38
N GLY A 48 -6.04 -13.75 -11.95
CA GLY A 48 -4.61 -13.52 -11.80
C GLY A 48 -4.27 -12.85 -10.47
N THR A 49 -3.21 -13.30 -9.79
CA THR A 49 -2.74 -12.75 -8.50
C THR A 49 -1.47 -11.90 -8.62
N CYS A 50 -1.26 -11.32 -9.80
CA CYS A 50 -0.10 -10.47 -10.11
C CYS A 50 -0.51 -9.00 -10.22
N THR A 51 0.47 -8.18 -10.59
CA THR A 51 0.27 -6.81 -11.04
C THR A 51 -0.04 -6.78 -12.54
N TYR A 52 -1.12 -6.12 -12.95
CA TYR A 52 -1.60 -6.06 -14.33
C TYR A 52 -1.88 -4.63 -14.80
N SER A 53 -1.57 -4.35 -16.07
CA SER A 53 -1.92 -3.09 -16.70
C SER A 53 -3.41 -3.07 -17.08
N LEU A 54 -4.22 -2.32 -16.33
CA LEU A 54 -5.64 -2.13 -16.64
C LEU A 54 -5.83 -1.28 -17.89
N ALA A 55 -5.29 -0.06 -17.87
CA ALA A 55 -5.42 0.88 -18.97
C ALA A 55 -4.19 1.77 -19.03
N ARG A 56 -3.61 1.95 -20.21
CA ARG A 56 -2.56 2.95 -20.45
C ARG A 56 -2.69 3.54 -21.85
N VAL A 57 -2.16 4.73 -22.04
CA VAL A 57 -2.06 5.34 -23.38
C VAL A 57 -0.94 4.63 -24.15
N CYS A 58 -1.27 4.15 -25.35
CA CYS A 58 -0.36 3.34 -26.19
C CYS A 58 -0.08 3.98 -27.55
N SER A 59 -0.70 5.13 -27.82
CA SER A 59 -0.43 5.93 -29.00
C SER A 59 0.74 6.91 -28.78
N SER A 60 1.36 7.33 -29.88
CA SER A 60 2.36 8.41 -29.90
C SER A 60 1.75 9.81 -30.05
N ASP A 61 0.44 9.96 -29.87
CA ASP A 61 -0.24 11.25 -30.01
C ASP A 61 0.13 12.19 -28.84
N THR A 62 0.88 13.23 -29.14
CA THR A 62 1.34 14.22 -28.15
C THR A 62 0.23 15.16 -27.66
N GLY A 63 -0.93 15.16 -28.32
CA GLY A 63 -2.11 15.92 -27.89
C GLY A 63 -2.84 15.29 -26.71
N LEU A 64 -2.57 14.02 -26.41
CA LEU A 64 -3.17 13.30 -25.28
C LEU A 64 -2.22 13.29 -24.08
N ALA A 65 -2.75 13.56 -22.89
CA ALA A 65 -1.98 13.39 -21.67
C ALA A 65 -1.74 11.90 -21.43
N ASN A 66 -0.48 11.52 -21.24
CA ASN A 66 -0.09 10.15 -20.96
C ASN A 66 -0.48 9.76 -19.51
N PHE A 67 -0.96 8.53 -19.33
CA PHE A 67 -1.24 7.94 -18.03
C PHE A 67 -1.21 6.41 -18.09
N SER A 68 -1.08 5.79 -16.93
CA SER A 68 -1.33 4.36 -16.74
C SER A 68 -2.10 4.08 -15.45
N VAL A 69 -2.99 3.11 -15.51
CA VAL A 69 -3.69 2.52 -14.37
C VAL A 69 -3.29 1.06 -14.30
N VAL A 70 -2.79 0.67 -13.14
CA VAL A 70 -2.32 -0.67 -12.83
C VAL A 70 -3.08 -1.18 -11.62
N VAL A 71 -3.44 -2.46 -11.62
CA VAL A 71 -4.02 -3.13 -10.47
C VAL A 71 -3.08 -4.22 -10.01
N GLU A 72 -2.88 -4.34 -8.71
CA GLU A 72 -2.26 -5.51 -8.11
C GLU A 72 -3.32 -6.33 -7.41
N ASN A 73 -3.39 -7.59 -7.76
CA ASN A 73 -4.38 -8.53 -7.24
C ASN A 73 -3.71 -9.51 -6.28
N GLU A 74 -4.42 -9.95 -5.26
CA GLU A 74 -3.96 -11.00 -4.38
C GLU A 74 -5.05 -12.04 -4.10
N SER A 75 -4.64 -13.23 -3.70
CA SER A 75 -5.54 -14.31 -3.30
C SER A 75 -6.40 -13.91 -2.10
N TYR A 76 -7.71 -14.11 -2.18
CA TYR A 76 -8.67 -13.75 -1.14
C TYR A 76 -9.37 -14.97 -0.52
N GLY A 77 -9.71 -14.88 0.76
CA GLY A 77 -10.48 -15.90 1.47
C GLY A 77 -9.84 -17.29 1.42
N ASN A 78 -10.53 -18.25 0.78
CA ASN A 78 -10.07 -19.63 0.61
C ASN A 78 -8.99 -19.81 -0.49
N GLY A 79 -8.59 -18.71 -1.14
CA GLY A 79 -7.58 -18.65 -2.18
C GLY A 79 -8.00 -19.19 -3.54
N GLN A 80 -9.30 -19.29 -3.79
CA GLN A 80 -9.86 -19.64 -5.10
C GLN A 80 -10.25 -18.42 -5.94
N VAL A 81 -10.29 -17.24 -5.34
CA VAL A 81 -10.57 -15.96 -6.00
C VAL A 81 -9.48 -14.95 -5.68
N SER A 82 -9.23 -14.00 -6.57
CA SER A 82 -8.41 -12.83 -6.28
C SER A 82 -9.28 -11.63 -5.87
N VAL A 83 -8.65 -10.56 -5.38
CA VAL A 83 -9.28 -9.24 -5.23
C VAL A 83 -8.20 -8.19 -5.47
N ALA A 84 -8.57 -6.98 -5.90
CA ALA A 84 -7.62 -5.87 -5.97
C ALA A 84 -7.04 -5.56 -4.57
N ARG A 85 -5.72 -5.69 -4.41
CA ARG A 85 -4.94 -5.25 -3.24
C ARG A 85 -4.64 -3.77 -3.30
N MET A 86 -4.24 -3.29 -4.47
CA MET A 86 -3.98 -1.88 -4.68
C MET A 86 -4.18 -1.46 -6.13
N VAL A 87 -4.54 -0.20 -6.30
CA VAL A 87 -4.68 0.46 -7.60
C VAL A 87 -3.63 1.56 -7.68
N VAL A 88 -2.81 1.52 -8.71
CA VAL A 88 -1.75 2.50 -8.97
C VAL A 88 -2.10 3.32 -10.21
N VAL A 89 -2.13 4.64 -10.05
CA VAL A 89 -2.38 5.60 -11.12
C VAL A 89 -1.13 6.43 -11.32
N SER A 90 -0.56 6.38 -12.52
CA SER A 90 0.56 7.25 -12.91
C SER A 90 0.08 8.29 -13.90
N VAL A 91 0.15 9.57 -13.54
CA VAL A 91 -0.32 10.69 -14.36
C VAL A 91 0.43 11.98 -13.98
N HIS A 92 0.78 12.82 -14.96
CA HIS A 92 1.52 14.07 -14.75
C HIS A 92 2.85 13.92 -13.98
N GLY A 93 3.49 12.74 -14.07
CA GLY A 93 4.74 12.46 -13.36
C GLY A 93 4.58 11.99 -11.90
N TYR A 94 3.36 11.95 -11.38
CA TYR A 94 3.05 11.43 -10.05
C TYR A 94 2.63 9.96 -10.12
N THR A 95 2.97 9.20 -9.09
CA THR A 95 2.49 7.83 -8.88
C THR A 95 1.62 7.78 -7.63
N ILE A 96 0.32 7.59 -7.83
CA ILE A 96 -0.71 7.55 -6.78
C ILE A 96 -1.07 6.09 -6.51
N THR A 97 -0.96 5.65 -5.26
CA THR A 97 -1.33 4.31 -4.81
C THR A 97 -2.51 4.39 -3.85
N MET A 98 -3.57 3.65 -4.18
CA MET A 98 -4.74 3.43 -3.33
C MET A 98 -4.75 1.95 -2.88
N GLU A 99 -4.70 1.70 -1.58
CA GLU A 99 -4.63 0.34 -1.02
C GLU A 99 -5.98 -0.12 -0.46
N ARG A 100 -6.27 -1.42 -0.59
CA ARG A 100 -7.47 -2.03 -0.01
C ARG A 100 -7.47 -1.84 1.52
N GLY A 101 -8.62 -1.46 2.08
CA GLY A 101 -8.80 -1.22 3.51
C GLY A 101 -8.26 0.11 4.03
N ARG A 102 -7.41 0.82 3.27
CA ARG A 102 -6.88 2.14 3.65
C ARG A 102 -7.81 3.25 3.17
N LYS A 103 -8.83 3.56 3.98
CA LYS A 103 -9.77 4.64 3.67
C LYS A 103 -9.15 6.03 3.86
N TRP A 104 -9.54 6.96 2.99
CA TRP A 104 -9.28 8.41 3.08
C TRP A 104 -7.81 8.83 3.10
N LYS A 105 -6.91 7.93 2.73
CA LYS A 105 -5.48 8.20 2.57
C LYS A 105 -4.98 7.56 1.29
N VAL A 106 -4.00 8.19 0.67
CA VAL A 106 -3.31 7.68 -0.52
C VAL A 106 -1.82 7.89 -0.37
N THR A 107 -1.03 7.07 -1.04
CA THR A 107 0.41 7.31 -1.16
C THR A 107 0.68 7.99 -2.50
N VAL A 108 1.45 9.07 -2.51
CA VAL A 108 1.94 9.72 -3.74
C VAL A 108 3.46 9.73 -3.71
N ASP A 109 4.09 9.10 -4.70
CA ASP A 109 5.55 8.95 -4.82
C ASP A 109 6.20 8.42 -3.52
N GLY A 110 5.52 7.47 -2.87
CA GLY A 110 5.94 6.85 -1.63
C GLY A 110 5.50 7.60 -0.35
N GLU A 111 5.08 8.86 -0.42
CA GLU A 111 4.66 9.65 0.75
C GLU A 111 3.16 9.55 1.02
N LEU A 112 2.75 9.43 2.28
CA LEU A 112 1.38 9.23 2.70
C LEU A 112 0.64 10.57 2.89
N TYR A 113 -0.54 10.69 2.28
CA TYR A 113 -1.38 11.87 2.34
C TYR A 113 -2.78 11.55 2.85
N THR A 114 -3.32 12.44 3.67
CA THR A 114 -4.73 12.44 4.08
C THR A 114 -5.54 13.23 3.06
N LEU A 115 -6.70 12.69 2.66
CA LEU A 115 -7.60 13.35 1.70
C LEU A 115 -8.45 14.46 2.37
N PRO A 116 -8.84 15.51 1.63
CA PRO A 116 -8.58 15.72 0.21
C PRO A 116 -7.16 16.18 -0.09
N LEU A 117 -6.72 15.98 -1.33
CA LEU A 117 -5.40 16.36 -1.82
C LEU A 117 -5.49 16.98 -3.21
N ALA A 118 -4.90 18.16 -3.37
CA ALA A 118 -4.71 18.82 -4.64
C ALA A 118 -3.21 18.94 -4.97
N MET A 119 -2.83 18.63 -6.20
CA MET A 119 -1.44 18.70 -6.68
C MET A 119 -1.38 19.30 -8.08
N ASN A 120 -0.17 19.69 -8.51
CA ASN A 120 0.09 20.22 -9.85
C ASN A 120 -0.81 21.43 -10.20
N ASP A 121 -0.81 22.45 -9.35
CA ASP A 121 -1.68 23.64 -9.45
C ASP A 121 -3.17 23.28 -9.58
N GLY A 122 -3.58 22.23 -8.89
CA GLY A 122 -4.96 21.73 -8.88
C GLY A 122 -5.35 20.89 -10.11
N LYS A 123 -4.41 20.58 -11.02
CA LYS A 123 -4.66 19.70 -12.18
C LYS A 123 -4.79 18.23 -11.80
N LEU A 124 -4.38 17.85 -10.60
CA LEU A 124 -4.59 16.54 -10.02
C LEU A 124 -5.32 16.71 -8.69
N GLN A 125 -6.50 16.08 -8.58
CA GLN A 125 -7.36 16.14 -7.41
C GLN A 125 -7.61 14.71 -6.92
N ILE A 126 -7.53 14.50 -5.62
CA ILE A 126 -7.79 13.20 -5.00
C ILE A 126 -8.72 13.46 -3.82
N ASN A 127 -9.96 12.99 -3.95
CA ASN A 127 -11.03 13.32 -3.00
C ASN A 127 -11.73 12.07 -2.49
N GLN A 128 -12.31 12.18 -1.30
CA GLN A 128 -13.37 11.28 -0.88
C GLN A 128 -14.71 11.75 -1.46
N GLU A 129 -15.38 10.88 -2.21
CA GLU A 129 -16.75 11.10 -2.65
C GLU A 129 -17.64 9.91 -2.31
N GLY A 130 -18.53 10.12 -1.33
CA GLY A 130 -19.27 9.04 -0.67
C GLY A 130 -18.31 8.05 -0.03
N ASN A 131 -18.44 6.79 -0.43
CA ASN A 131 -17.59 5.68 0.01
C ASN A 131 -16.34 5.45 -0.84
N ASN A 132 -16.02 6.37 -1.77
CA ASN A 132 -14.99 6.14 -2.76
C ASN A 132 -13.85 7.15 -2.64
N ILE A 133 -12.64 6.70 -2.97
CA ILE A 133 -11.53 7.57 -3.33
C ILE A 133 -11.60 7.80 -4.85
N ILE A 134 -11.59 9.06 -5.27
CA ILE A 134 -11.60 9.44 -6.68
C ILE A 134 -10.36 10.26 -7.00
N VAL A 135 -9.53 9.74 -7.91
CA VAL A 135 -8.43 10.47 -8.55
C VAL A 135 -8.96 11.12 -9.83
N GLN A 136 -8.80 12.44 -9.96
CA GLN A 136 -9.21 13.22 -11.13
C GLN A 136 -8.02 14.00 -11.68
N SER A 137 -7.84 13.94 -12.99
CA SER A 137 -6.82 14.72 -13.70
C SER A 137 -7.48 15.74 -14.63
N ALA A 138 -6.83 16.88 -14.86
CA ALA A 138 -7.24 17.88 -15.84
C ALA A 138 -7.32 17.34 -17.28
N SER A 139 -6.69 16.19 -17.55
CA SER A 139 -6.85 15.45 -18.82
C SER A 139 -8.23 14.79 -18.99
N GLY A 140 -9.04 14.76 -17.93
CA GLY A 140 -10.35 14.11 -17.90
C GLY A 140 -10.32 12.66 -17.41
N LEU A 141 -9.15 12.07 -17.15
CA LEU A 141 -9.03 10.77 -16.47
C LEU A 141 -9.69 10.85 -15.08
N LYS A 142 -10.55 9.88 -14.77
CA LYS A 142 -11.09 9.64 -13.44
C LYS A 142 -10.93 8.18 -13.07
N VAL A 143 -10.37 7.92 -11.90
CA VAL A 143 -10.26 6.57 -11.32
C VAL A 143 -10.95 6.58 -9.97
N LEU A 144 -12.00 5.78 -9.84
CA LEU A 144 -12.75 5.59 -8.61
C LEU A 144 -12.39 4.22 -8.03
N TYR A 145 -12.05 4.17 -6.75
CA TYR A 145 -11.89 2.93 -6.00
C TYR A 145 -12.60 3.02 -4.65
N ASP A 146 -13.42 2.02 -4.32
CA ASP A 146 -14.11 1.94 -3.02
C ASP A 146 -13.22 1.38 -1.89
N THR A 147 -11.93 1.14 -2.17
CA THR A 147 -10.93 0.54 -1.26
C THR A 147 -11.28 -0.88 -0.81
N SER A 148 -12.16 -1.57 -1.54
CA SER A 148 -12.66 -2.90 -1.18
C SER A 148 -12.79 -3.81 -2.40
N TYR A 149 -13.73 -3.52 -3.29
CA TYR A 149 -14.28 -4.47 -4.25
C TYR A 149 -14.42 -3.88 -5.67
N TYR A 150 -14.55 -2.56 -5.83
CA TYR A 150 -14.97 -1.94 -7.10
C TYR A 150 -14.02 -0.84 -7.57
N VAL A 151 -13.48 -1.00 -8.78
CA VAL A 151 -12.68 0.00 -9.50
C VAL A 151 -13.42 0.42 -10.76
N LEU A 152 -13.51 1.73 -11.00
CA LEU A 152 -14.03 2.30 -12.23
C LEU A 152 -13.03 3.29 -12.83
N VAL A 153 -12.58 3.00 -14.03
CA VAL A 153 -11.75 3.90 -14.85
C VAL A 153 -12.65 4.58 -15.88
N SER A 154 -12.68 5.90 -15.88
CA SER A 154 -13.46 6.72 -16.82
C SER A 154 -12.52 7.64 -17.59
N ILE A 155 -12.56 7.56 -18.92
CA ILE A 155 -11.66 8.32 -19.81
C ILE A 155 -12.46 9.07 -20.88
N PRO A 156 -12.07 10.29 -21.28
CA PRO A 156 -12.76 11.04 -22.32
C PRO A 156 -12.72 10.33 -23.69
N SER A 157 -13.73 10.56 -24.52
CA SER A 157 -13.82 9.98 -25.87
C SER A 157 -12.71 10.41 -26.84
N SER A 158 -11.94 11.45 -26.51
CA SER A 158 -10.71 11.81 -27.23
C SER A 158 -9.63 10.72 -27.19
N TYR A 159 -9.68 9.82 -26.20
CA TYR A 159 -8.76 8.67 -26.09
C TYR A 159 -9.16 7.45 -26.93
N LYS A 160 -10.26 7.50 -27.69
CA LYS A 160 -10.73 6.34 -28.46
C LYS A 160 -9.70 5.83 -29.46
N GLY A 161 -9.37 4.53 -29.38
CA GLY A 161 -8.35 3.89 -30.22
C GLY A 161 -6.89 4.20 -29.83
N HIS A 162 -6.67 4.94 -28.74
CA HIS A 162 -5.34 5.29 -28.23
C HIS A 162 -4.95 4.50 -26.97
N MET A 163 -5.83 3.61 -26.51
CA MET A 163 -5.67 2.85 -25.27
C MET A 163 -5.18 1.44 -25.53
N CYS A 164 -4.55 0.84 -24.52
CA CYS A 164 -4.37 -0.61 -24.44
C CYS A 164 -4.28 -1.07 -22.97
N GLY A 165 -4.38 -2.37 -22.73
CA GLY A 165 -4.46 -2.98 -21.40
C GLY A 165 -5.65 -3.92 -21.28
N LEU A 166 -5.91 -4.41 -20.07
CA LEU A 166 -7.06 -5.28 -19.78
C LEU A 166 -8.43 -4.62 -20.03
N CYS A 167 -8.47 -3.29 -20.05
CA CYS A 167 -9.65 -2.51 -20.39
C CYS A 167 -9.92 -2.40 -21.90
N GLY A 168 -9.13 -3.05 -22.75
CA GLY A 168 -9.29 -3.02 -24.21
C GLY A 168 -8.67 -1.79 -24.88
N ASN A 169 -8.98 -1.61 -26.16
CA ASN A 169 -8.38 -0.53 -26.98
C ASN A 169 -9.27 0.72 -27.11
N PHE A 170 -10.51 0.64 -26.62
CA PHE A 170 -11.51 1.72 -26.63
C PHE A 170 -11.81 2.26 -28.04
N ASN A 171 -12.06 1.39 -29.02
CA ASN A 171 -12.38 1.80 -30.39
C ASN A 171 -13.88 1.65 -30.73
N GLY A 172 -14.67 1.07 -29.83
CA GLY A 172 -16.10 0.82 -29.99
C GLY A 172 -16.45 -0.60 -30.47
N ASP A 173 -15.45 -1.47 -30.69
CA ASP A 173 -15.63 -2.87 -31.09
C ASP A 173 -15.16 -3.85 -29.99
N LYS A 174 -16.12 -4.26 -29.16
CA LYS A 174 -15.89 -5.27 -28.11
C LYS A 174 -15.31 -6.61 -28.60
N ASN A 175 -15.36 -6.90 -29.90
CA ASN A 175 -14.88 -8.19 -30.41
C ASN A 175 -13.36 -8.23 -30.53
N ASP A 176 -12.70 -7.08 -30.64
CA ASP A 176 -11.24 -6.99 -30.78
C ASP A 176 -10.51 -6.68 -29.47
N ASP A 177 -11.21 -6.34 -28.38
CA ASP A 177 -10.64 -5.94 -27.09
C ASP A 177 -9.57 -6.88 -26.50
N PHE A 178 -9.58 -8.17 -26.88
CA PHE A 178 -8.57 -9.13 -26.46
C PHE A 178 -7.28 -9.03 -27.29
N LEU A 179 -6.74 -7.83 -27.44
CA LEU A 179 -5.42 -7.63 -28.06
C LEU A 179 -4.30 -7.86 -27.04
N LEU A 180 -3.35 -8.71 -27.41
CA LEU A 180 -2.09 -8.88 -26.69
C LEU A 180 -1.21 -7.63 -26.89
N PRO A 181 -0.19 -7.39 -26.05
CA PRO A 181 0.79 -6.32 -26.29
C PRO A 181 1.49 -6.38 -27.65
N SER A 182 1.52 -7.57 -28.29
CA SER A 182 2.04 -7.77 -29.63
C SER A 182 1.11 -7.32 -30.77
N GLY A 183 -0.12 -6.91 -30.45
CA GLY A 183 -1.17 -6.54 -31.41
C GLY A 183 -1.96 -7.72 -31.99
N LYS A 184 -1.64 -8.96 -31.60
CA LYS A 184 -2.41 -10.15 -31.99
C LYS A 184 -3.61 -10.36 -31.06
N SER A 185 -4.69 -10.96 -31.55
CA SER A 185 -5.82 -11.38 -30.72
C SER A 185 -5.46 -12.59 -29.86
N ALA A 186 -5.85 -12.55 -28.59
CA ALA A 186 -5.75 -13.68 -27.66
C ALA A 186 -6.81 -14.74 -27.99
N ARG A 187 -6.52 -16.00 -27.62
CA ARG A 187 -7.45 -17.13 -27.82
C ARG A 187 -8.55 -17.16 -26.75
N ASN A 188 -8.24 -16.70 -25.55
CA ASN A 188 -9.15 -16.70 -24.40
C ASN A 188 -8.77 -15.60 -23.39
N ALA A 189 -9.60 -15.44 -22.36
CA ALA A 189 -9.42 -14.44 -21.30
C ALA A 189 -8.15 -14.67 -20.47
N ASP A 190 -7.77 -15.94 -20.23
CA ASP A 190 -6.57 -16.26 -19.44
C ASP A 190 -5.27 -15.84 -20.16
N GLU A 191 -5.17 -16.15 -21.47
CA GLU A 191 -4.04 -15.70 -22.30
C GLU A 191 -4.00 -14.17 -22.40
N PHE A 192 -5.17 -13.54 -22.56
CA PHE A 192 -5.28 -12.09 -22.58
C PHE A 192 -4.79 -11.48 -21.26
N GLY A 193 -5.34 -11.93 -20.14
CA GLY A 193 -5.02 -11.51 -18.78
C GLY A 193 -3.53 -11.60 -18.47
N ALA A 194 -2.96 -12.80 -18.65
CA ALA A 194 -1.55 -13.09 -18.38
C ALA A 194 -0.59 -12.23 -19.22
N SER A 195 -0.99 -11.84 -20.43
CA SER A 195 -0.16 -11.05 -21.34
C SER A 195 0.05 -9.60 -20.89
N TRP A 196 -0.84 -9.07 -20.04
CA TRP A 196 -0.77 -7.70 -19.52
C TRP A 196 -0.11 -7.59 -18.15
N LYS A 197 0.58 -8.65 -17.71
CA LYS A 197 1.35 -8.67 -16.47
C LYS A 197 2.48 -7.64 -16.50
N VAL A 198 2.62 -6.90 -15.41
CA VAL A 198 3.74 -5.98 -15.16
C VAL A 198 4.80 -6.74 -14.35
N PRO A 199 6.07 -6.83 -14.82
CA PRO A 199 7.14 -7.45 -14.06
C PRO A 199 7.40 -6.69 -12.75
N VAL A 200 7.45 -7.43 -11.64
CA VAL A 200 7.82 -6.91 -10.31
C VAL A 200 8.94 -7.79 -9.75
N ASP A 201 10.08 -7.18 -9.42
CA ASP A 201 11.26 -7.92 -8.97
C ASP A 201 10.99 -8.66 -7.65
N GLY A 202 11.31 -9.96 -7.63
CA GLY A 202 11.13 -10.82 -6.47
C GLY A 202 9.68 -11.24 -6.17
N ALA A 203 8.69 -10.77 -6.92
CA ALA A 203 7.30 -11.17 -6.75
C ALA A 203 7.05 -12.57 -7.36
N THR A 204 6.41 -13.45 -6.59
CA THR A 204 5.89 -14.74 -7.08
C THR A 204 4.37 -14.68 -7.06
N CYS A 205 3.74 -14.90 -8.22
CA CYS A 205 2.29 -14.83 -8.39
C CYS A 205 1.82 -15.82 -9.47
N ALA A 206 0.49 -15.99 -9.61
CA ALA A 206 -0.11 -16.91 -10.57
C ALA A 206 -0.94 -16.17 -11.64
N ASP A 207 -0.91 -16.71 -12.86
CA ASP A 207 -1.70 -16.23 -14.02
C ASP A 207 -3.18 -16.68 -13.98
N GLY A 208 -3.63 -17.24 -12.87
CA GLY A 208 -4.97 -17.81 -12.73
C GLY A 208 -5.08 -18.75 -11.53
N CYS A 209 -6.28 -19.29 -11.31
CA CYS A 209 -6.56 -20.31 -10.29
C CYS A 209 -6.28 -21.76 -10.75
N GLY A 210 -5.88 -21.97 -12.01
CA GLY A 210 -5.64 -23.30 -12.57
C GLY A 210 -6.88 -24.20 -12.45
N GLU A 211 -6.72 -25.42 -11.94
CA GLU A 211 -7.85 -26.35 -11.72
C GLU A 211 -8.70 -26.01 -10.46
N ARG A 212 -8.32 -24.97 -9.70
CA ARG A 212 -8.95 -24.63 -8.41
C ARG A 212 -10.05 -23.58 -8.51
N CYS A 213 -10.36 -23.12 -9.72
CA CYS A 213 -11.35 -22.10 -9.96
C CYS A 213 -12.75 -22.54 -9.46
N PRO A 214 -13.52 -21.66 -8.81
CA PRO A 214 -14.89 -21.97 -8.40
C PRO A 214 -15.77 -22.38 -9.58
N VAL A 215 -16.40 -23.56 -9.47
CA VAL A 215 -17.41 -24.01 -10.44
C VAL A 215 -18.78 -23.60 -9.92
N CYS A 216 -19.33 -22.54 -10.51
CA CYS A 216 -20.62 -21.94 -10.16
C CYS A 216 -21.68 -22.20 -11.23
N ASP A 217 -22.18 -23.44 -11.24
CA ASP A 217 -23.25 -23.85 -12.14
C ASP A 217 -24.61 -23.22 -11.77
N ALA A 218 -25.63 -23.50 -12.59
CA ALA A 218 -26.98 -22.98 -12.39
C ALA A 218 -27.60 -23.43 -11.04
N ALA A 219 -27.26 -24.62 -10.53
CA ALA A 219 -27.82 -25.12 -9.28
C ALA A 219 -27.22 -24.38 -8.08
N LYS A 220 -25.91 -24.09 -8.10
CA LYS A 220 -25.23 -23.33 -7.04
C LYS A 220 -25.58 -21.85 -7.03
N THR A 221 -25.90 -21.27 -8.19
CA THR A 221 -26.27 -19.85 -8.30
C THR A 221 -27.77 -19.59 -8.12
N ALA A 222 -28.63 -20.60 -8.32
CA ALA A 222 -30.09 -20.48 -8.20
C ALA A 222 -30.57 -19.81 -6.89
N PRO A 223 -30.02 -20.12 -5.69
CA PRO A 223 -30.46 -19.49 -4.44
C PRO A 223 -30.29 -17.97 -4.40
N TYR A 224 -29.36 -17.42 -5.18
CA TYR A 224 -29.01 -15.99 -5.15
C TYR A 224 -29.74 -15.17 -6.23
N GLN A 225 -30.53 -15.81 -7.10
CA GLN A 225 -31.27 -15.11 -8.17
C GLN A 225 -32.48 -14.31 -7.66
N VAL A 226 -32.91 -14.54 -6.42
CA VAL A 226 -34.06 -13.87 -5.79
C VAL A 226 -33.76 -12.41 -5.46
N GLU A 227 -34.80 -11.57 -5.39
CA GLU A 227 -34.66 -10.13 -5.09
C GLU A 227 -34.14 -9.83 -3.68
N SER A 228 -34.24 -10.77 -2.74
CA SER A 228 -33.59 -10.67 -1.42
C SER A 228 -32.09 -10.98 -1.46
N SER A 229 -31.51 -11.14 -2.67
CA SER A 229 -30.10 -11.38 -2.94
C SER A 229 -29.70 -10.64 -4.23
N CYS A 230 -28.91 -11.25 -5.13
CA CYS A 230 -28.43 -10.62 -6.35
C CYS A 230 -29.56 -10.15 -7.29
N GLY A 231 -30.74 -10.78 -7.24
CA GLY A 231 -31.91 -10.41 -8.04
C GLY A 231 -32.32 -8.94 -7.91
N LEU A 232 -31.99 -8.28 -6.79
CA LEU A 232 -32.24 -6.86 -6.57
C LEU A 232 -31.66 -5.97 -7.68
N ILE A 233 -30.51 -6.35 -8.25
CA ILE A 233 -29.80 -5.60 -9.29
C ILE A 233 -30.67 -5.50 -10.56
N LYS A 234 -31.37 -6.58 -10.92
CA LYS A 234 -32.21 -6.68 -12.13
C LYS A 234 -33.68 -6.37 -11.92
N ALA A 235 -34.14 -6.20 -10.68
CA ALA A 235 -35.53 -5.95 -10.36
C ALA A 235 -36.07 -4.71 -11.10
N THR A 236 -37.02 -4.90 -12.03
CA THR A 236 -37.57 -3.84 -12.89
C THR A 236 -38.45 -2.85 -12.13
N SER A 237 -39.01 -3.26 -10.99
CA SER A 237 -39.70 -2.42 -10.02
C SER A 237 -38.84 -2.05 -8.80
N GLY A 238 -37.56 -2.43 -8.80
CA GLY A 238 -36.64 -2.27 -7.68
C GLY A 238 -36.00 -0.87 -7.58
N PRO A 239 -35.05 -0.71 -6.64
CA PRO A 239 -34.43 0.58 -6.33
C PRO A 239 -33.61 1.16 -7.50
N PHE A 240 -33.19 0.33 -8.46
CA PHE A 240 -32.31 0.70 -9.56
C PHE A 240 -33.02 0.87 -10.90
N LYS A 241 -34.36 0.78 -10.95
CA LYS A 241 -35.14 0.78 -12.20
C LYS A 241 -34.84 1.96 -13.15
N TYR A 242 -34.58 3.15 -12.61
CA TYR A 242 -34.27 4.33 -13.42
C TYR A 242 -32.82 4.37 -13.92
N CYS A 243 -31.94 3.55 -13.33
CA CYS A 243 -30.55 3.41 -13.77
C CYS A 243 -30.38 2.37 -14.89
N HIS A 244 -31.29 1.40 -15.02
CA HIS A 244 -31.15 0.30 -15.98
C HIS A 244 -30.97 0.75 -17.45
N SER A 245 -31.45 1.94 -17.81
CA SER A 245 -31.25 2.54 -19.14
C SER A 245 -29.87 3.20 -19.32
N LEU A 246 -29.19 3.53 -18.23
CA LEU A 246 -27.88 4.17 -18.20
C LEU A 246 -26.75 3.16 -17.99
N VAL A 247 -27.00 2.14 -17.16
CA VAL A 247 -26.08 1.05 -16.86
C VAL A 247 -26.86 -0.25 -16.96
N SER A 248 -26.39 -1.18 -17.79
CA SER A 248 -27.03 -2.50 -17.91
C SER A 248 -26.85 -3.29 -16.61
N PRO A 249 -27.92 -3.84 -16.01
CA PRO A 249 -27.81 -4.68 -14.81
C PRO A 249 -27.30 -6.10 -15.13
N ALA A 250 -27.11 -6.46 -16.40
CA ALA A 250 -26.85 -7.83 -16.82
C ALA A 250 -25.57 -8.42 -16.22
N GLU A 251 -24.43 -7.77 -16.43
CA GLU A 251 -23.14 -8.28 -15.99
C GLU A 251 -22.95 -8.13 -14.48
N TYR A 252 -23.38 -7.02 -13.88
CA TYR A 252 -23.35 -6.85 -12.42
C TYR A 252 -24.15 -7.93 -11.68
N PHE A 253 -25.29 -8.35 -12.23
CA PHE A 253 -26.05 -9.47 -11.68
C PHE A 253 -25.28 -10.80 -11.82
N ASN A 254 -24.68 -11.06 -12.98
CA ASN A 254 -23.91 -12.29 -13.21
C ASN A 254 -22.68 -12.37 -12.29
N HIS A 255 -21.96 -11.26 -12.14
CA HIS A 255 -20.82 -11.13 -11.21
C HIS A 255 -21.27 -11.43 -9.77
N CYS A 256 -22.38 -10.81 -9.33
CA CYS A 256 -22.94 -11.08 -8.00
C CYS A 256 -23.27 -12.56 -7.78
N LEU A 257 -23.87 -13.23 -8.78
CA LEU A 257 -24.18 -14.67 -8.66
C LEU A 257 -22.92 -15.52 -8.53
N TYR A 258 -21.90 -15.23 -9.33
CA TYR A 258 -20.62 -15.92 -9.29
C TYR A 258 -19.95 -15.73 -7.92
N ASP A 259 -19.82 -14.50 -7.47
CA ASP A 259 -19.17 -14.16 -6.21
C ASP A 259 -19.90 -14.74 -5.00
N MET A 260 -21.24 -14.69 -4.99
CA MET A 260 -22.03 -15.32 -3.94
C MET A 260 -21.84 -16.84 -3.92
N CYS A 261 -21.71 -17.49 -5.07
CA CYS A 261 -21.40 -18.91 -5.13
C CYS A 261 -19.97 -19.19 -4.64
N ALA A 262 -18.97 -18.45 -5.13
CA ALA A 262 -17.56 -18.62 -4.74
C ALA A 262 -17.34 -18.39 -3.23
N ALA A 263 -18.08 -17.43 -2.66
CA ALA A 263 -18.02 -17.09 -1.24
C ALA A 263 -19.04 -17.86 -0.37
N ASN A 264 -19.68 -18.91 -0.90
CA ASN A 264 -20.66 -19.74 -0.17
C ASN A 264 -21.78 -18.93 0.52
N GLY A 265 -22.27 -17.89 -0.14
CA GLY A 265 -23.36 -17.05 0.33
C GLY A 265 -22.97 -15.98 1.35
N ALA A 266 -21.68 -15.64 1.46
CA ALA A 266 -21.19 -14.61 2.37
C ALA A 266 -21.94 -13.28 2.16
N ARG A 267 -22.59 -12.81 3.22
CA ARG A 267 -23.44 -11.61 3.16
C ARG A 267 -22.66 -10.33 2.83
N GLU A 268 -21.40 -10.24 3.24
CA GLU A 268 -20.52 -9.12 2.91
C GLU A 268 -20.35 -8.97 1.40
N ILE A 269 -20.12 -10.08 0.69
CA ILE A 269 -19.93 -10.14 -0.76
C ILE A 269 -21.18 -9.69 -1.51
N LEU A 270 -22.38 -10.10 -1.04
CA LEU A 270 -23.64 -9.58 -1.56
C LEU A 270 -23.70 -8.05 -1.46
N CYS A 271 -23.36 -7.51 -0.28
CA CYS A 271 -23.43 -6.08 -0.04
C CYS A 271 -22.43 -5.29 -0.89
N GLN A 272 -21.23 -5.81 -1.07
CA GLN A 272 -20.21 -5.23 -1.95
C GLN A 272 -20.66 -5.27 -3.42
N SER A 273 -21.22 -6.40 -3.88
CA SER A 273 -21.73 -6.56 -5.25
C SER A 273 -22.85 -5.57 -5.58
N VAL A 274 -23.83 -5.40 -4.67
CA VAL A 274 -24.92 -4.44 -4.86
C VAL A 274 -24.40 -2.99 -4.78
N GLN A 275 -23.47 -2.71 -3.86
CA GLN A 275 -22.84 -1.39 -3.74
C GLN A 275 -22.02 -1.02 -4.99
N ALA A 276 -21.37 -1.98 -5.64
CA ALA A 276 -20.67 -1.75 -6.91
C ALA A 276 -21.62 -1.26 -8.01
N TYR A 277 -22.82 -1.85 -8.11
CA TYR A 277 -23.84 -1.39 -9.06
C TYR A 277 -24.41 -0.01 -8.70
N VAL A 278 -24.58 0.27 -7.40
CA VAL A 278 -24.94 1.61 -6.90
C VAL A 278 -23.92 2.66 -7.32
N ALA A 279 -22.63 2.40 -7.11
CA ALA A 279 -21.55 3.30 -7.52
C ALA A 279 -21.51 3.50 -9.04
N ALA A 280 -21.72 2.44 -9.82
CA ALA A 280 -21.82 2.52 -11.28
C ALA A 280 -22.98 3.41 -11.74
N CYS A 281 -24.17 3.23 -11.14
CA CYS A 281 -25.34 4.05 -11.40
C CYS A 281 -25.10 5.52 -11.09
N GLN A 282 -24.51 5.81 -9.94
CA GLN A 282 -24.21 7.18 -9.50
C GLN A 282 -23.15 7.84 -10.38
N ALA A 283 -22.11 7.11 -10.76
CA ALA A 283 -21.12 7.58 -11.72
C ALA A 283 -21.72 7.83 -13.12
N ALA A 284 -22.79 7.12 -13.49
CA ALA A 284 -23.58 7.40 -14.70
C ALA A 284 -24.57 8.57 -14.55
N GLY A 285 -24.73 9.12 -13.35
CA GLY A 285 -25.73 10.14 -13.04
C GLY A 285 -27.16 9.60 -12.92
N GLY A 286 -27.32 8.29 -12.74
CA GLY A 286 -28.61 7.66 -12.53
C GLY A 286 -29.19 7.94 -11.15
N THR A 287 -30.51 8.10 -11.10
CA THR A 287 -31.24 8.18 -9.83
C THR A 287 -31.51 6.78 -9.31
N ILE A 288 -31.24 6.57 -8.01
CA ILE A 288 -31.48 5.33 -7.30
C ILE A 288 -32.34 5.59 -6.08
N SER A 289 -33.17 4.61 -5.70
CA SER A 289 -33.97 4.65 -4.46
C SER A 289 -33.27 3.87 -3.35
N ALA A 290 -33.74 4.04 -2.11
CA ALA A 290 -33.20 3.32 -0.96
C ALA A 290 -33.21 1.80 -1.19
N TRP A 291 -32.05 1.17 -1.00
CA TRP A 291 -31.85 -0.27 -1.18
C TRP A 291 -31.36 -0.97 0.09
N ARG A 292 -30.70 -0.23 1.00
CA ARG A 292 -30.30 -0.72 2.32
C ARG A 292 -31.45 -0.67 3.30
N THR A 293 -31.52 -1.65 4.17
CA THR A 293 -32.45 -1.71 5.31
C THR A 293 -31.72 -2.23 6.55
N ALA A 294 -32.36 -2.16 7.72
CA ALA A 294 -31.80 -2.75 8.94
C ALA A 294 -31.48 -4.25 8.79
N SER A 295 -32.23 -4.96 7.94
CA SER A 295 -32.07 -6.39 7.66
C SER A 295 -31.44 -6.71 6.31
N PHE A 296 -31.04 -5.72 5.51
CA PHE A 296 -30.39 -5.88 4.21
C PHE A 296 -29.25 -4.88 4.03
N CYS A 297 -28.02 -5.36 4.16
CA CYS A 297 -26.79 -4.57 4.01
C CYS A 297 -26.79 -3.25 4.82
N PRO A 298 -26.99 -3.30 6.16
CA PRO A 298 -26.99 -2.10 6.99
C PRO A 298 -25.66 -1.35 6.86
N PHE A 299 -25.72 -0.02 6.96
CA PHE A 299 -24.56 0.86 6.82
C PHE A 299 -24.41 1.70 8.09
N THR A 300 -23.19 1.74 8.63
CA THR A 300 -22.88 2.48 9.86
C THR A 300 -21.93 3.63 9.53
N CYS A 301 -22.26 4.81 10.04
CA CYS A 301 -21.45 6.01 9.91
C CYS A 301 -20.73 6.35 11.23
N PRO A 302 -19.55 7.00 11.16
CA PRO A 302 -18.84 7.44 12.35
C PRO A 302 -19.65 8.49 13.12
N ALA A 303 -19.23 8.79 14.34
CA ALA A 303 -19.87 9.81 15.16
C ALA A 303 -19.98 11.16 14.41
N ASN A 304 -21.06 11.89 14.69
CA ASN A 304 -21.38 13.18 14.07
C ASN A 304 -21.58 13.11 12.55
N SER A 305 -22.06 11.97 12.06
CA SER A 305 -22.45 11.78 10.67
C SER A 305 -23.59 10.79 10.53
N HIS A 306 -24.32 10.87 9.42
CA HIS A 306 -25.40 9.97 9.09
C HIS A 306 -25.22 9.41 7.68
N TYR A 307 -25.88 8.28 7.43
CA TYR A 307 -25.90 7.66 6.11
C TYR A 307 -26.79 8.46 5.16
N GLU A 308 -26.29 8.72 3.95
CA GLU A 308 -27.11 9.15 2.82
C GLU A 308 -26.78 8.36 1.56
N LEU A 309 -27.81 8.16 0.74
CA LEU A 309 -27.64 7.50 -0.54
C LEU A 309 -26.87 8.37 -1.54
N CYS A 310 -26.84 9.69 -1.39
CA CYS A 310 -26.29 10.65 -2.34
C CYS A 310 -25.65 11.80 -1.56
N THR A 311 -24.49 11.55 -0.96
CA THR A 311 -23.77 12.55 -0.16
C THR A 311 -23.04 13.53 -1.06
N ARG A 312 -22.74 14.71 -0.50
CA ARG A 312 -21.77 15.66 -1.06
C ARG A 312 -20.58 15.77 -0.13
N SER A 313 -19.98 14.63 0.20
CA SER A 313 -18.89 14.52 1.19
C SER A 313 -17.65 15.35 0.86
N CYS A 314 -17.41 15.63 -0.42
CA CYS A 314 -16.29 16.43 -0.88
C CYS A 314 -16.53 17.95 -0.72
N ASP A 315 -17.79 18.40 -0.75
CA ASP A 315 -18.14 19.84 -0.64
C ASP A 315 -17.85 20.40 0.77
N PHE A 316 -17.93 19.55 1.81
CA PHE A 316 -17.89 19.96 3.22
C PHE A 316 -16.80 19.24 4.02
N THR A 317 -15.54 19.53 3.66
CA THR A 317 -14.36 19.05 4.38
C THR A 317 -13.69 20.19 5.14
N CYS A 318 -12.87 19.87 6.12
CA CYS A 318 -12.04 20.86 6.81
C CYS A 318 -11.11 21.61 5.84
N ALA A 319 -10.55 20.91 4.84
CA ALA A 319 -9.77 21.55 3.79
C ALA A 319 -10.61 22.51 2.93
N GLY A 320 -11.87 22.14 2.66
CA GLY A 320 -12.86 22.92 1.93
C GLY A 320 -13.14 24.32 2.51
N LEU A 321 -12.90 24.51 3.82
CA LEU A 321 -13.03 25.82 4.48
C LEU A 321 -11.98 26.82 4.03
N SER A 322 -10.78 26.35 3.64
CA SER A 322 -9.68 27.18 3.19
C SER A 322 -9.64 27.30 1.66
N THR A 323 -9.95 26.22 0.95
CA THR A 323 -9.91 26.18 -0.52
C THR A 323 -11.08 25.34 -1.02
N PRO A 324 -11.94 25.89 -1.91
CA PRO A 324 -13.05 25.13 -2.45
C PRO A 324 -12.59 23.82 -3.09
N ALA A 325 -13.20 22.71 -2.69
CA ALA A 325 -12.89 21.41 -3.24
C ALA A 325 -13.39 21.30 -4.69
N GLN A 326 -12.60 20.68 -5.56
CA GLN A 326 -13.00 20.36 -6.93
C GLN A 326 -13.47 18.92 -7.01
N CYS A 327 -14.72 18.71 -6.61
CA CYS A 327 -15.38 17.41 -6.61
C CYS A 327 -15.88 17.03 -8.01
N THR A 328 -16.25 15.77 -8.22
CA THR A 328 -17.12 15.44 -9.34
C THR A 328 -18.49 16.13 -9.16
N ALA A 329 -19.16 16.44 -10.27
CA ALA A 329 -20.52 16.94 -10.23
C ALA A 329 -21.57 15.86 -9.84
N LYS A 330 -21.11 14.68 -9.39
CA LYS A 330 -21.95 13.55 -8.99
C LYS A 330 -21.97 13.46 -7.46
N CYS A 331 -22.97 12.76 -6.94
CA CYS A 331 -23.00 12.35 -5.55
C CYS A 331 -22.83 10.84 -5.46
N PHE A 332 -22.36 10.36 -4.33
CA PHE A 332 -22.17 8.93 -4.09
C PHE A 332 -22.75 8.51 -2.74
N GLU A 333 -23.10 7.24 -2.61
CA GLU A 333 -23.53 6.66 -1.34
C GLU A 333 -22.39 6.74 -0.31
N GLY A 334 -22.70 7.17 0.92
CA GLY A 334 -21.71 7.25 2.00
C GLY A 334 -22.24 7.93 3.26
N CYS A 335 -21.31 8.45 4.06
CA CYS A 335 -21.64 9.25 5.24
C CYS A 335 -21.56 10.74 4.95
N GLN A 336 -22.57 11.48 5.41
CA GLN A 336 -22.62 12.94 5.39
C GLN A 336 -22.40 13.44 6.82
N CYS A 337 -21.49 14.40 7.01
CA CYS A 337 -21.32 15.03 8.32
C CYS A 337 -22.59 15.80 8.71
N GLU A 338 -22.91 15.77 9.99
CA GLU A 338 -24.01 16.55 10.57
C GLU A 338 -23.74 18.05 10.48
N ALA A 339 -24.80 18.85 10.56
CA ALA A 339 -24.66 20.31 10.56
C ALA A 339 -23.75 20.80 11.69
N GLY A 340 -22.79 21.67 11.37
CA GLY A 340 -21.77 22.16 12.31
C GLY A 340 -20.49 21.32 12.37
N TYR A 341 -20.44 20.19 11.66
CA TYR A 341 -19.28 19.32 11.56
C TYR A 341 -18.72 19.30 10.14
N ALA A 342 -17.41 19.08 10.02
CA ALA A 342 -16.70 18.94 8.75
C ALA A 342 -15.78 17.71 8.79
N PHE A 343 -15.61 17.07 7.64
CA PHE A 343 -14.77 15.88 7.54
C PHE A 343 -13.29 16.25 7.56
N ASN A 344 -12.51 15.64 8.47
CA ASN A 344 -11.08 15.92 8.66
C ASN A 344 -10.14 14.87 8.05
N GLY A 345 -10.63 14.04 7.11
CA GLY A 345 -9.85 12.93 6.56
C GLY A 345 -9.94 11.63 7.37
N GLU A 346 -10.75 11.59 8.43
CA GLU A 346 -10.99 10.39 9.23
C GLU A 346 -12.37 10.38 9.89
N THR A 347 -12.75 11.47 10.53
CA THR A 347 -14.03 11.65 11.24
C THR A 347 -14.66 13.00 10.95
N CYS A 348 -15.93 13.15 11.31
CA CYS A 348 -16.63 14.43 11.32
C CYS A 348 -16.33 15.15 12.64
N THR A 349 -15.59 16.25 12.56
CA THR A 349 -15.15 17.06 13.70
C THR A 349 -15.80 18.44 13.67
N SER A 350 -15.84 19.14 14.81
CA SER A 350 -16.31 20.53 14.85
C SER A 350 -15.37 21.43 14.03
N MET A 351 -15.86 22.58 13.58
CA MET A 351 -15.05 23.53 12.80
C MET A 351 -13.76 23.97 13.54
N GLU A 352 -13.80 24.06 14.86
CA GLU A 352 -12.62 24.38 15.69
C GLU A 352 -11.55 23.27 15.70
N GLY A 353 -11.96 22.04 15.45
CA GLY A 353 -11.09 20.87 15.33
C GLY A 353 -10.55 20.64 13.92
N CYS A 354 -10.80 21.57 12.98
CA CYS A 354 -10.25 21.48 11.63
C CYS A 354 -8.76 21.81 11.59
N GLY A 355 -8.07 21.15 10.66
CA GLY A 355 -6.66 21.33 10.41
C GLY A 355 -6.34 22.47 9.43
N CYS A 356 -5.16 22.40 8.84
CA CYS A 356 -4.57 23.41 7.98
C CYS A 356 -4.43 22.87 6.55
N VAL A 357 -4.34 23.77 5.56
CA VAL A 357 -4.02 23.40 4.17
C VAL A 357 -2.76 24.14 3.75
N ARG A 358 -1.81 23.41 3.14
CA ARG A 358 -0.63 23.99 2.52
C ARG A 358 -0.32 23.28 1.22
N ASP A 359 -0.14 24.04 0.14
CA ASP A 359 0.20 23.52 -1.20
C ASP A 359 -0.71 22.37 -1.65
N GLY A 360 -2.01 22.47 -1.30
CA GLY A 360 -3.03 21.47 -1.60
C GLY A 360 -3.04 20.22 -0.69
N ARG A 361 -2.09 20.07 0.23
CA ARG A 361 -2.07 19.04 1.28
C ARG A 361 -2.87 19.49 2.50
N TYR A 362 -3.81 18.66 2.93
CA TYR A 362 -4.47 18.81 4.23
C TYR A 362 -3.60 18.23 5.36
N ILE A 363 -3.47 18.98 6.45
CA ILE A 363 -2.67 18.66 7.64
C ILE A 363 -3.62 18.72 8.84
N LYS A 364 -3.77 17.63 9.60
CA LYS A 364 -4.71 17.60 10.74
C LYS A 364 -4.26 18.55 11.86
N ALA A 365 -5.22 19.01 12.66
CA ALA A 365 -4.89 19.79 13.86
C ALA A 365 -3.96 18.97 14.78
N GLY A 366 -2.85 19.58 15.19
CA GLY A 366 -1.79 18.95 15.98
C GLY A 366 -0.72 18.19 15.17
N GLU A 367 -0.93 17.97 13.87
CA GLU A 367 0.02 17.24 13.02
C GLU A 367 1.21 18.12 12.62
N SER A 368 2.38 17.50 12.52
CA SER A 368 3.60 18.11 11.98
C SER A 368 3.99 17.43 10.66
N ILE A 369 4.38 18.22 9.67
CA ILE A 369 4.93 17.72 8.40
C ILE A 369 6.31 18.31 8.15
N ILE A 370 7.15 17.56 7.45
CA ILE A 370 8.49 17.99 7.03
C ILE A 370 8.47 18.14 5.51
N SER A 371 9.04 19.24 5.02
CA SER A 371 9.19 19.50 3.59
C SER A 371 10.04 18.44 2.88
N SER A 372 9.89 18.30 1.56
CA SER A 372 10.63 17.30 0.77
C SER A 372 12.15 17.43 0.84
N ALA A 373 12.67 18.64 1.09
CA ALA A 373 14.09 18.91 1.29
C ALA A 373 14.51 18.91 2.77
N CYS A 374 13.60 18.62 3.69
CA CYS A 374 13.78 18.73 5.14
C CYS A 374 14.31 20.11 5.60
N SER A 375 14.08 21.16 4.82
CA SER A 375 14.51 22.53 5.10
C SER A 375 13.55 23.28 6.02
N GLU A 376 12.36 22.72 6.22
CA GLU A 376 11.27 23.34 6.97
C GLU A 376 10.40 22.24 7.60
N LYS A 377 9.98 22.48 8.84
CA LYS A 377 8.97 21.69 9.57
C LYS A 377 7.77 22.57 9.86
N CYS A 378 6.58 22.09 9.53
CA CYS A 378 5.33 22.80 9.75
C CYS A 378 4.43 22.05 10.71
N THR A 379 3.89 22.75 11.70
CA THR A 379 2.95 22.21 12.67
C THR A 379 1.63 22.94 12.54
N CYS A 380 0.54 22.19 12.32
CA CYS A 380 -0.80 22.77 12.36
C CYS A 380 -1.26 22.87 13.81
N GLN A 381 -1.40 24.09 14.33
CA GLN A 381 -1.87 24.34 15.68
C GLN A 381 -3.38 24.07 15.80
N ALA A 382 -3.84 23.91 17.04
CA ALA A 382 -5.27 23.91 17.34
C ALA A 382 -5.91 25.21 16.81
N ALA A 383 -7.11 25.13 16.25
CA ALA A 383 -7.83 26.22 15.57
C ALA A 383 -7.25 26.68 14.20
N GLY A 384 -6.40 25.88 13.54
CA GLY A 384 -6.09 26.03 12.11
C GLY A 384 -4.91 26.96 11.76
N GLY A 385 -4.08 27.34 12.74
CA GLY A 385 -2.87 28.13 12.50
C GLY A 385 -1.68 27.26 12.08
N LEU A 386 -1.16 27.43 10.86
CA LEU A 386 0.04 26.71 10.42
C LEU A 386 1.31 27.49 10.80
N VAL A 387 2.17 26.89 11.62
CA VAL A 387 3.47 27.45 11.99
C VAL A 387 4.57 26.63 11.36
N CYS A 388 5.41 27.27 10.56
CA CYS A 388 6.53 26.63 9.88
C CYS A 388 7.85 27.25 10.31
N GLU A 389 8.81 26.40 10.63
CA GLU A 389 10.13 26.78 11.14
C GLU A 389 11.23 26.13 10.29
N PRO A 390 12.38 26.82 10.11
CA PRO A 390 13.55 26.21 9.48
C PRO A 390 13.91 24.89 10.15
N HIS A 391 14.19 23.89 9.34
CA HIS A 391 14.57 22.55 9.78
C HIS A 391 15.78 22.08 8.99
N SER A 392 16.56 21.18 9.58
CA SER A 392 17.66 20.50 8.92
C SER A 392 17.90 19.19 9.65
N CYS A 393 18.22 18.14 8.89
CA CYS A 393 18.56 16.87 9.51
C CYS A 393 19.88 16.98 10.30
N PRO A 394 19.94 16.36 11.50
CA PRO A 394 21.18 16.21 12.25
C PRO A 394 22.30 15.53 11.45
N ASP A 395 23.54 15.71 11.91
CA ASP A 395 24.69 15.04 11.31
C ASP A 395 24.49 13.51 11.27
N LYS A 396 24.72 12.89 10.10
CA LYS A 396 24.54 11.46 9.78
C LYS A 396 23.10 11.00 9.55
N GLU A 397 22.14 11.94 9.52
CA GLU A 397 20.80 11.68 9.05
C GLU A 397 20.59 12.30 7.66
N ILE A 398 19.74 11.66 6.85
CA ILE A 398 19.32 12.16 5.55
C ILE A 398 17.83 12.39 5.51
N CYS A 399 17.42 13.31 4.64
CA CYS A 399 16.01 13.53 4.37
C CYS A 399 15.46 12.40 3.50
N ALA A 400 14.63 11.53 4.07
CA ALA A 400 14.04 10.41 3.34
C ALA A 400 12.60 10.13 3.78
N LEU A 401 11.95 9.21 3.09
CA LEU A 401 10.69 8.63 3.51
C LEU A 401 10.96 7.37 4.33
N GLN A 402 10.31 7.29 5.48
CA GLN A 402 10.23 6.07 6.27
C GLN A 402 8.75 5.77 6.53
N ASP A 403 8.29 4.60 6.10
CA ASP A 403 6.87 4.17 6.17
C ASP A 403 5.88 5.20 5.60
N GLY A 404 6.31 5.92 4.57
CA GLY A 404 5.55 6.97 3.89
C GLY A 404 5.50 8.31 4.61
N VAL A 405 6.26 8.49 5.68
CA VAL A 405 6.41 9.77 6.38
C VAL A 405 7.78 10.37 6.08
N ARG A 406 7.81 11.66 5.70
CA ARG A 406 9.05 12.40 5.48
C ARG A 406 9.71 12.71 6.82
N GLY A 407 10.98 12.38 6.95
CA GLY A 407 11.75 12.67 8.15
C GLY A 407 13.25 12.59 7.92
N CYS A 408 13.98 12.82 9.01
CA CYS A 408 15.41 12.61 9.07
C CYS A 408 15.66 11.18 9.52
N VAL A 409 16.28 10.39 8.65
CA VAL A 409 16.54 8.97 8.88
C VAL A 409 18.03 8.73 8.98
N LYS A 410 18.44 7.85 9.89
CA LYS A 410 19.83 7.42 10.00
C LYS A 410 20.18 6.54 8.79
N GLN A 411 21.31 6.82 8.14
CA GLN A 411 21.78 5.97 7.02
C GLN A 411 22.33 4.62 7.49
N GLU A 412 22.84 4.57 8.73
CA GLU A 412 23.46 3.39 9.33
C GLU A 412 23.00 3.25 10.78
N GLY A 413 22.43 2.10 11.12
CA GLY A 413 22.15 1.70 12.49
C GLY A 413 23.37 1.05 13.09
N GLN A 414 23.75 1.43 14.32
CA GLN A 414 24.87 0.82 15.04
C GLN A 414 24.41 0.32 16.40
N CYS A 415 24.40 -1.00 16.57
CA CYS A 415 24.22 -1.66 17.87
C CYS A 415 25.59 -2.07 18.43
N THR A 416 25.82 -1.82 19.71
CA THR A 416 27.12 -2.11 20.34
C THR A 416 26.95 -2.83 21.67
N LEU A 417 27.64 -3.95 21.83
CA LEU A 417 27.86 -4.63 23.10
C LEU A 417 29.28 -4.32 23.58
N LEU A 418 29.40 -3.53 24.64
CA LEU A 418 30.68 -3.16 25.24
C LEU A 418 31.10 -4.15 26.34
N PRO A 419 32.40 -4.23 26.68
CA PRO A 419 32.87 -4.91 27.88
C PRO A 419 32.14 -4.38 29.13
N GLY A 420 31.80 -5.27 30.05
CA GLY A 420 30.83 -5.01 31.12
C GLY A 420 29.39 -5.41 30.79
N ALA A 421 29.16 -6.00 29.60
CA ALA A 421 27.86 -6.42 29.10
C ALA A 421 26.82 -5.28 29.00
N GLN A 422 27.29 -4.10 28.61
CA GLN A 422 26.45 -2.95 28.30
C GLN A 422 26.06 -3.00 26.82
N LEU A 423 24.76 -3.11 26.53
CA LEU A 423 24.24 -3.03 25.17
C LEU A 423 23.73 -1.61 24.90
N THR A 424 23.92 -1.15 23.67
CA THR A 424 23.20 -0.02 23.07
C THR A 424 22.57 -0.50 21.78
N SER A 425 21.25 -0.38 21.66
CA SER A 425 20.46 -0.77 20.50
C SER A 425 20.70 0.14 19.29
N PHE A 426 20.10 -0.18 18.15
CA PHE A 426 20.20 0.65 16.95
C PHE A 426 19.59 2.06 17.13
N ASP A 427 18.54 2.19 17.94
CA ASP A 427 17.86 3.46 18.21
C ASP A 427 18.28 4.13 19.53
N GLY A 428 19.22 3.52 20.24
CA GLY A 428 19.94 4.14 21.35
C GLY A 428 19.43 3.73 22.73
N ALA A 429 18.49 2.78 22.82
CA ALA A 429 18.13 2.14 24.09
C ALA A 429 19.39 1.48 24.66
N SER A 430 19.74 1.82 25.89
CA SER A 430 20.99 1.37 26.50
C SER A 430 20.79 0.90 27.93
N GLY A 431 21.54 -0.12 28.30
CA GLY A 431 21.46 -0.79 29.58
C GLY A 431 22.31 -2.05 29.58
N GLY A 432 22.53 -2.61 30.77
CA GLY A 432 23.42 -3.75 30.94
C GLY A 432 23.31 -4.33 32.34
N ASP A 433 23.64 -5.61 32.43
CA ASP A 433 23.97 -6.43 33.62
C ASP A 433 23.84 -7.92 33.23
N LEU A 434 24.34 -8.29 32.04
CA LEU A 434 24.12 -9.63 31.50
C LEU A 434 24.93 -10.67 32.27
N HIS A 435 24.27 -11.76 32.65
CA HIS A 435 24.94 -12.93 33.19
C HIS A 435 25.61 -13.77 32.09
N SER A 436 26.37 -14.77 32.49
CA SER A 436 26.99 -15.69 31.53
C SER A 436 25.93 -16.39 30.68
N GLY A 437 26.11 -16.37 29.36
CA GLY A 437 25.15 -16.94 28.43
C GLY A 437 25.34 -16.44 27.00
N ALA A 438 24.61 -17.06 26.09
CA ALA A 438 24.57 -16.65 24.69
C ALA A 438 23.33 -15.79 24.43
N TYR A 439 23.53 -14.67 23.75
CA TYR A 439 22.49 -13.68 23.49
C TYR A 439 22.39 -13.40 22.01
N GLU A 440 21.16 -13.37 21.49
CA GLU A 440 20.90 -12.94 20.12
C GLU A 440 20.88 -11.41 20.06
N LEU A 441 21.88 -10.85 19.39
CA LEU A 441 22.00 -9.39 19.25
C LEU A 441 21.10 -8.87 18.15
N ALA A 442 21.22 -9.43 16.95
CA ALA A 442 20.43 -8.99 15.79
C ALA A 442 20.15 -10.16 14.86
N SER A 443 18.95 -10.18 14.29
CA SER A 443 18.59 -11.08 13.20
C SER A 443 17.59 -10.42 12.26
N LEU A 444 17.51 -10.93 11.03
CA LEU A 444 16.44 -10.54 10.12
C LEU A 444 15.18 -11.34 10.49
N CYS A 445 14.09 -10.65 10.85
CA CYS A 445 12.86 -11.30 11.38
C CYS A 445 12.30 -12.34 10.40
N ASN A 446 12.35 -12.04 9.09
CA ASN A 446 11.92 -12.97 8.05
C ASN A 446 13.00 -14.01 7.77
N ALA A 447 12.91 -15.17 8.43
CA ALA A 447 13.77 -16.33 8.19
C ALA A 447 13.76 -16.84 6.73
N SER A 448 12.70 -16.53 5.99
CA SER A 448 12.54 -16.92 4.59
C SER A 448 13.26 -15.98 3.60
N ALA A 449 13.83 -14.86 4.05
CA ALA A 449 14.53 -13.92 3.18
C ALA A 449 15.88 -14.48 2.69
N PRO A 450 16.26 -14.27 1.41
CA PRO A 450 17.57 -14.71 0.88
C PRO A 450 18.76 -14.13 1.64
N SER A 451 18.66 -12.88 2.09
CA SER A 451 19.69 -12.16 2.86
C SER A 451 19.63 -12.42 4.37
N TRP A 452 18.91 -13.46 4.81
CA TRP A 452 18.73 -13.73 6.23
C TRP A 452 20.07 -13.91 6.96
N PHE A 453 20.14 -13.34 8.16
CA PHE A 453 21.26 -13.50 9.07
C PHE A 453 20.77 -13.58 10.53
N ARG A 454 21.63 -14.12 11.40
CA ARG A 454 21.48 -14.11 12.85
C ARG A 454 22.83 -13.94 13.52
N VAL A 455 22.93 -13.02 14.49
CA VAL A 455 24.15 -12.72 15.25
C VAL A 455 23.94 -13.09 16.71
N VAL A 456 24.72 -14.05 17.20
CA VAL A 456 24.70 -14.52 18.59
C VAL A 456 26.06 -14.27 19.22
N VAL A 457 26.09 -13.75 20.44
CA VAL A 457 27.33 -13.50 21.19
C VAL A 457 27.30 -14.28 22.50
N ASP A 458 28.34 -15.08 22.74
CA ASP A 458 28.57 -15.76 24.00
C ASP A 458 29.31 -14.82 24.97
N VAL A 459 28.63 -14.43 26.05
CA VAL A 459 29.11 -13.48 27.04
C VAL A 459 29.49 -14.24 28.30
N ARG A 460 30.74 -14.09 28.78
CA ARG A 460 31.23 -14.78 29.98
C ARG A 460 32.13 -13.87 30.83
N ALA A 461 32.25 -14.21 32.11
CA ALA A 461 33.20 -13.57 33.01
C ALA A 461 34.64 -13.91 32.59
N CYS A 462 35.48 -12.89 32.41
CA CYS A 462 36.88 -13.07 32.06
C CYS A 462 37.76 -13.06 33.33
N SER A 463 38.81 -13.88 33.33
CA SER A 463 39.74 -14.08 34.46
C SER A 463 40.49 -12.80 34.88
N ASP A 464 40.61 -11.82 33.98
CA ASP A 464 41.43 -10.61 34.15
C ASP A 464 40.69 -9.44 34.85
N GLY A 465 39.77 -9.73 35.77
CA GLY A 465 39.11 -8.72 36.61
C GLY A 465 37.64 -8.45 36.28
N ALA A 466 36.79 -9.42 36.61
CA ALA A 466 35.34 -9.34 36.88
C ALA A 466 34.35 -8.80 35.83
N ALA A 467 34.78 -8.18 34.73
CA ALA A 467 33.85 -7.67 33.71
C ALA A 467 33.36 -8.77 32.75
N MET A 468 32.05 -8.80 32.49
CA MET A 468 31.41 -9.67 31.50
C MET A 468 31.73 -9.17 30.08
N ALA A 469 32.16 -10.04 29.17
CA ALA A 469 32.52 -9.63 27.82
C ALA A 469 32.20 -10.70 26.78
N GLY A 470 32.05 -10.29 25.51
CA GLY A 470 31.88 -11.20 24.38
C GLY A 470 33.14 -12.06 24.20
N THR A 471 32.97 -13.37 24.28
CA THR A 471 34.07 -14.35 24.15
C THR A 471 34.13 -14.95 22.76
N THR A 472 32.96 -15.24 22.19
CA THR A 472 32.81 -15.76 20.83
C THR A 472 31.58 -15.13 20.19
N THR A 473 31.71 -14.69 18.94
CA THR A 473 30.59 -14.21 18.12
C THR A 473 30.29 -15.24 17.04
N TYR A 474 29.04 -15.67 16.97
CA TYR A 474 28.50 -16.62 16.02
C TYR A 474 27.58 -15.90 15.05
N ILE A 475 27.83 -16.03 13.75
CA ILE A 475 27.09 -15.35 12.70
C ILE A 475 26.59 -16.41 11.73
N PHE A 476 25.28 -16.49 11.60
CA PHE A 476 24.59 -17.44 10.73
C PHE A 476 24.07 -16.71 9.50
N PHE A 477 24.25 -17.37 8.37
CA PHE A 477 23.61 -17.08 7.09
C PHE A 477 22.90 -18.36 6.63
N ARG A 478 22.17 -18.30 5.52
CA ARG A 478 21.49 -19.47 4.96
C ARG A 478 22.43 -20.60 4.57
N ASP A 479 23.60 -20.25 4.05
CA ASP A 479 24.57 -21.13 3.42
C ASP A 479 25.91 -21.16 4.16
N ALA A 480 26.06 -20.37 5.22
CA ALA A 480 27.31 -20.25 5.96
C ALA A 480 27.11 -20.00 7.45
N PHE A 481 28.08 -20.47 8.22
CA PHE A 481 28.23 -20.22 9.65
C PHE A 481 29.64 -19.75 9.95
N ILE A 482 29.77 -18.66 10.71
CA ILE A 482 31.04 -18.04 11.05
C ILE A 482 31.14 -17.91 12.57
N ALA A 483 32.24 -18.37 13.16
CA ALA A 483 32.55 -18.15 14.56
C ALA A 483 33.87 -17.38 14.70
N VAL A 484 33.85 -16.28 15.45
CA VAL A 484 35.01 -15.42 15.71
C VAL A 484 35.28 -15.41 17.21
N LYS A 485 36.50 -15.82 17.61
CA LYS A 485 36.94 -15.84 19.01
C LYS A 485 37.78 -14.61 19.37
N ARG A 486 37.96 -14.35 20.68
CA ARG A 486 38.81 -13.24 21.21
C ARG A 486 40.24 -13.21 20.68
N ASN A 487 40.85 -14.36 20.41
CA ASN A 487 42.19 -14.44 19.83
C ASN A 487 42.21 -14.23 18.30
N LYS A 488 41.12 -13.73 17.71
CA LYS A 488 40.87 -13.55 16.28
C LYS A 488 40.81 -14.84 15.46
N GLU A 489 40.85 -16.02 16.08
CA GLU A 489 40.55 -17.27 15.37
C GLU A 489 39.16 -17.17 14.74
N THR A 490 39.12 -17.37 13.42
CA THR A 490 37.90 -17.33 12.63
C THR A 490 37.65 -18.70 12.04
N TRP A 491 36.47 -19.24 12.29
CA TRP A 491 36.03 -20.54 11.81
C TRP A 491 34.86 -20.34 10.86
N VAL A 492 34.92 -20.94 9.67
CA VAL A 492 33.84 -20.91 8.67
C VAL A 492 33.39 -22.35 8.42
N ASN A 493 32.10 -22.64 8.63
CA ASN A 493 31.52 -23.98 8.50
C ASN A 493 32.34 -25.06 9.23
N GLY A 494 32.82 -24.73 10.43
CA GLY A 494 33.62 -25.63 11.28
C GLY A 494 35.10 -25.76 10.90
N ARG A 495 35.62 -24.97 9.96
CA ARG A 495 37.03 -24.97 9.56
C ARG A 495 37.71 -23.66 9.90
N LEU A 496 38.91 -23.73 10.49
CA LEU A 496 39.73 -22.55 10.73
C LEU A 496 40.17 -21.94 9.38
N VAL A 497 39.99 -20.63 9.22
CA VAL A 497 40.35 -19.90 7.99
C VAL A 497 41.39 -18.80 8.26
N GLN A 498 42.18 -18.47 7.24
CA GLN A 498 43.05 -17.29 7.24
C GLN A 498 42.30 -16.10 6.64
N LEU A 499 42.53 -14.91 7.16
CA LEU A 499 41.85 -13.68 6.73
C LEU A 499 42.72 -12.86 5.75
N PRO A 500 42.14 -12.21 4.74
CA PRO A 500 40.70 -12.16 4.42
C PRO A 500 40.20 -13.44 3.74
N ALA A 501 38.92 -13.75 3.93
CA ALA A 501 38.27 -14.91 3.32
C ALA A 501 36.90 -14.50 2.72
N ASN A 502 36.64 -14.95 1.49
CA ASN A 502 35.29 -14.90 0.91
C ASN A 502 34.55 -16.17 1.34
N VAL A 503 33.39 -16.01 1.97
CA VAL A 503 32.63 -17.11 2.57
C VAL A 503 31.56 -17.61 1.62
N SER A 504 30.82 -16.71 0.98
CA SER A 504 29.82 -17.00 -0.04
C SER A 504 29.61 -15.77 -0.95
N ASP A 505 28.68 -15.87 -1.90
CA ASP A 505 28.28 -14.75 -2.75
C ASP A 505 27.67 -13.63 -1.89
N GLY A 506 28.49 -12.62 -1.61
CA GLY A 506 28.09 -11.46 -0.81
C GLY A 506 28.44 -11.54 0.68
N VAL A 507 29.14 -12.58 1.17
CA VAL A 507 29.66 -12.62 2.55
C VAL A 507 31.18 -12.74 2.55
N SER A 508 31.84 -11.84 3.28
CA SER A 508 33.30 -11.84 3.45
C SER A 508 33.71 -11.60 4.89
N VAL A 509 34.90 -12.09 5.26
CA VAL A 509 35.52 -11.87 6.56
C VAL A 509 36.91 -11.29 6.37
N ARG A 510 37.26 -10.27 7.15
CA ARG A 510 38.56 -9.58 7.07
C ARG A 510 38.96 -9.01 8.41
N GLU A 511 40.25 -8.80 8.63
CA GLU A 511 40.70 -7.96 9.74
C GLU A 511 40.35 -6.50 9.46
N SER A 512 39.83 -5.81 10.48
CA SER A 512 39.46 -4.39 10.39
C SER A 512 39.47 -3.76 11.77
N GLN A 513 39.97 -2.53 11.89
CA GLN A 513 39.94 -1.74 13.13
C GLN A 513 40.42 -2.51 14.39
N GLY A 514 41.48 -3.32 14.24
CA GLY A 514 42.04 -4.12 15.34
C GLY A 514 41.25 -5.39 15.71
N GLY A 515 40.12 -5.66 15.04
CA GLY A 515 39.29 -6.83 15.22
C GLY A 515 39.06 -7.61 13.91
N VAL A 516 38.02 -8.45 13.91
CA VAL A 516 37.56 -9.21 12.75
C VAL A 516 36.20 -8.70 12.33
N ALA A 517 36.08 -8.27 11.08
CA ALA A 517 34.85 -7.81 10.47
C ALA A 517 34.28 -8.88 9.54
N VAL A 518 33.00 -9.21 9.75
CA VAL A 518 32.17 -9.98 8.82
C VAL A 518 31.25 -9.00 8.11
N VAL A 519 31.25 -9.01 6.78
CA VAL A 519 30.50 -8.07 5.95
C VAL A 519 29.60 -8.84 4.99
N GLN A 520 28.31 -8.49 4.99
CA GLN A 520 27.30 -8.98 4.08
C GLN A 520 26.91 -7.86 3.10
N ALA A 521 26.87 -8.15 1.80
CA ALA A 521 26.61 -7.19 0.73
C ALA A 521 25.23 -6.52 0.82
N SER A 522 24.26 -7.15 1.47
CA SER A 522 22.92 -6.59 1.73
C SER A 522 22.88 -5.54 2.84
N GLY A 523 24.04 -5.06 3.30
CA GLY A 523 24.15 -3.91 4.20
C GLY A 523 24.27 -4.26 5.68
N MET A 524 24.68 -5.48 6.05
CA MET A 524 24.99 -5.85 7.44
C MET A 524 26.49 -6.04 7.63
N GLN A 525 27.03 -5.56 8.74
CA GLN A 525 28.41 -5.79 9.17
C GLN A 525 28.48 -6.10 10.66
N VAL A 526 29.24 -7.13 11.03
CA VAL A 526 29.62 -7.39 12.43
C VAL A 526 31.10 -7.15 12.59
N LEU A 527 31.49 -6.36 13.59
CA LEU A 527 32.87 -6.17 14.00
C LEU A 527 33.05 -6.70 15.41
N PHE A 528 33.94 -7.68 15.56
CA PHE A 528 34.30 -8.26 16.84
C PHE A 528 35.73 -7.88 17.22
N ARG A 529 35.95 -7.29 18.40
CA ARG A 529 37.28 -6.88 18.88
C ARG A 529 37.77 -7.82 19.99
N PRO A 530 39.10 -8.04 20.12
CA PRO A 530 39.67 -8.85 21.20
C PRO A 530 39.35 -8.37 22.64
N SER A 531 38.96 -7.10 22.79
CA SER A 531 38.42 -6.54 24.04
C SER A 531 37.12 -7.22 24.49
N GLY A 532 36.44 -7.94 23.59
CA GLY A 532 35.12 -8.52 23.79
C GLY A 532 33.98 -7.57 23.42
N GLU A 533 34.30 -6.43 22.80
CA GLU A 533 33.33 -5.55 22.16
C GLU A 533 32.80 -6.17 20.86
N VAL A 534 31.49 -6.08 20.65
CA VAL A 534 30.82 -6.47 19.42
C VAL A 534 30.02 -5.29 18.90
N THR A 535 30.25 -4.91 17.65
CA THR A 535 29.47 -3.88 16.96
C THR A 535 28.74 -4.50 15.78
N VAL A 536 27.42 -4.36 15.74
CA VAL A 536 26.60 -4.69 14.57
C VAL A 536 26.20 -3.40 13.88
N ARG A 537 26.46 -3.30 12.58
CA ARG A 537 26.10 -2.17 11.72
C ARG A 537 25.15 -2.65 10.64
N VAL A 538 24.11 -1.87 10.38
CA VAL A 538 23.07 -2.18 9.39
C VAL A 538 22.76 -0.94 8.57
N GLY A 539 22.56 -1.09 7.26
CA GLY A 539 22.11 0.00 6.39
C GLY A 539 20.59 0.25 6.50
N GLU A 540 20.15 1.42 6.07
CA GLU A 540 18.74 1.85 6.04
C GLU A 540 17.75 0.82 5.43
N SER A 541 18.20 0.01 4.47
CA SER A 541 17.36 -1.00 3.83
C SER A 541 16.88 -2.11 4.77
N LEU A 542 17.49 -2.22 5.96
CA LEU A 542 17.15 -3.17 7.02
C LEU A 542 16.27 -2.57 8.12
N ALA A 543 15.99 -1.27 8.11
CA ALA A 543 15.06 -0.63 9.04
C ALA A 543 13.69 -1.34 9.06
N ASN A 544 13.09 -1.50 10.24
CA ASN A 544 11.84 -2.24 10.49
C ASN A 544 11.84 -3.74 10.12
N LYS A 545 12.97 -4.32 9.71
CA LYS A 545 13.08 -5.75 9.33
C LYS A 545 13.87 -6.57 10.33
N LEU A 546 14.47 -5.91 11.34
CA LEU A 546 15.35 -6.51 12.32
C LEU A 546 14.59 -6.90 13.59
N CYS A 547 15.07 -7.97 14.20
CA CYS A 547 14.59 -8.52 15.45
C CYS A 547 15.80 -8.76 16.38
N ALA A 548 15.49 -9.14 17.62
CA ALA A 548 16.41 -9.41 18.72
C ALA A 548 16.81 -8.18 19.56
N SER A 549 17.80 -8.34 20.44
CA SER A 549 18.06 -7.39 21.52
C SER A 549 18.58 -6.01 21.07
N CYS A 550 19.08 -5.89 19.83
CA CYS A 550 19.50 -4.63 19.23
C CYS A 550 18.34 -3.78 18.70
N GLY A 551 17.10 -4.28 18.73
CA GLY A 551 15.94 -3.52 18.23
C GLY A 551 15.71 -3.62 16.73
N ASN A 552 14.82 -2.77 16.21
CA ASN A 552 14.33 -2.86 14.82
C ASN A 552 14.90 -1.80 13.87
N PHE A 553 15.67 -0.83 14.39
CA PHE A 553 16.31 0.26 13.65
C PHE A 553 15.31 1.12 12.88
N ASN A 554 14.33 1.69 13.58
CA ASN A 554 13.31 2.54 12.98
C ASN A 554 13.29 3.98 13.53
N GLY A 555 14.24 4.33 14.39
CA GLY A 555 14.33 5.65 15.00
C GLY A 555 13.44 5.85 16.23
N ASP A 556 12.64 4.86 16.63
CA ASP A 556 11.87 4.84 17.86
C ASP A 556 12.60 4.01 18.93
N ILE A 557 12.92 4.63 20.05
CA ILE A 557 13.60 3.94 21.16
C ILE A 557 12.62 3.11 22.01
N SER A 558 11.31 3.38 21.89
CA SER A 558 10.29 2.81 22.77
C SER A 558 9.89 1.39 22.37
N ASP A 559 9.97 1.04 21.10
CA ASP A 559 9.69 -0.30 20.57
C ASP A 559 10.94 -1.19 20.50
N ASP A 560 12.14 -0.63 20.61
CA ASP A 560 13.37 -1.36 20.95
C ASP A 560 13.27 -2.09 22.31
N LEU A 561 12.33 -1.67 23.16
CA LEU A 561 12.04 -2.33 24.43
C LEU A 561 11.04 -3.50 24.31
N GLN A 562 10.74 -3.95 23.09
CA GLN A 562 9.77 -5.01 22.87
C GLN A 562 10.37 -6.41 23.09
N LEU A 563 9.70 -7.21 23.93
CA LEU A 563 10.02 -8.62 24.16
C LEU A 563 9.61 -9.48 22.95
N PRO A 564 10.16 -10.70 22.79
CA PRO A 564 9.72 -11.65 21.77
C PRO A 564 8.20 -11.94 21.78
N SER A 565 7.55 -11.72 22.92
CA SER A 565 6.10 -11.87 23.11
C SER A 565 5.25 -10.70 22.58
N GLY A 566 5.88 -9.60 22.14
CA GLY A 566 5.20 -8.37 21.72
C GLY A 566 4.90 -7.39 22.87
N LYS A 567 5.16 -7.74 24.13
CA LYS A 567 5.01 -6.84 25.28
C LYS A 567 6.21 -5.88 25.38
N VAL A 568 5.97 -4.66 25.85
CA VAL A 568 7.02 -3.68 26.14
C VAL A 568 7.62 -3.97 27.53
N ALA A 569 8.95 -4.05 27.59
CA ALA A 569 9.73 -4.25 28.79
C ALA A 569 9.96 -2.94 29.57
N GLY A 570 10.30 -3.06 30.86
CA GLY A 570 10.62 -1.88 31.68
C GLY A 570 11.99 -1.27 31.37
N ASN A 571 12.91 -2.06 30.82
CA ASN A 571 14.27 -1.67 30.48
C ASN A 571 14.87 -2.66 29.46
N ILE A 572 16.01 -2.31 28.86
CA ILE A 572 16.64 -3.16 27.85
C ILE A 572 17.27 -4.43 28.43
N ALA A 573 17.60 -4.48 29.73
CA ALA A 573 18.17 -5.69 30.32
C ALA A 573 17.16 -6.86 30.30
N GLU A 574 15.88 -6.58 30.54
CA GLU A 574 14.77 -7.53 30.37
C GLU A 574 14.64 -8.03 28.92
N VAL A 575 14.82 -7.13 27.95
CA VAL A 575 14.80 -7.47 26.52
C VAL A 575 15.94 -8.43 26.19
N ILE A 576 17.15 -8.10 26.60
CA ILE A 576 18.32 -8.93 26.30
C ILE A 576 18.19 -10.31 26.94
N ASP A 577 17.70 -10.40 28.19
CA ASP A 577 17.44 -11.67 28.87
C ASP A 577 16.40 -12.52 28.12
N ALA A 578 15.33 -11.88 27.63
CA ALA A 578 14.30 -12.56 26.84
C ALA A 578 14.81 -13.07 25.48
N TRP A 579 15.83 -12.42 24.91
CA TRP A 579 16.52 -12.80 23.67
C TRP A 579 17.76 -13.68 23.89
N LYS A 580 17.85 -14.39 25.03
CA LYS A 580 18.82 -15.48 25.22
C LYS A 580 18.69 -16.54 24.14
N ALA A 581 19.81 -16.85 23.48
CA ALA A 581 19.90 -17.90 22.48
C ALA A 581 19.94 -19.28 23.16
N ARG A 582 18.76 -19.82 23.48
CA ARG A 582 18.62 -21.08 24.25
C ARG A 582 19.22 -22.30 23.56
N ASP A 583 19.36 -22.25 22.24
CA ASP A 583 20.04 -23.25 21.43
C ASP A 583 21.57 -23.29 21.65
N PHE A 584 22.13 -22.29 22.36
CA PHE A 584 23.53 -22.23 22.79
C PHE A 584 23.71 -22.46 24.30
N SER A 585 22.62 -22.56 25.06
CA SER A 585 22.65 -22.84 26.49
C SER A 585 22.86 -24.34 26.73
N GLY A 586 23.92 -24.72 27.46
CA GLY A 586 24.12 -26.09 27.92
C GLY A 586 23.04 -26.52 28.93
N CYS A 587 22.76 -27.82 29.00
CA CYS A 587 21.65 -28.46 29.72
C CYS A 587 21.17 -27.71 30.98
N ASP A 588 19.88 -27.34 31.00
CA ASP A 588 19.16 -27.10 32.25
C ASP A 588 19.25 -28.38 33.08
N VAL A 589 19.97 -28.32 34.22
CA VAL A 589 20.04 -29.41 35.21
C VAL A 589 18.85 -29.32 36.15
#